data_AF-A0A7J9M907-F1
#
_entry.id   AF-A0A7J9M907-F1
#
_cell.length_a   1.000
_cell.length_b   1.000
_cell.length_c   1.000
_cell.angle_alpha   90.00
_cell.angle_beta   90.00
_cell.angle_gamma   90.00
#
_symmetry.space_group_name_H-M   'P 1'
#
loop_
_entity.id
_entity.type
_entity.pdbx_description
1 polymer ?
#
loop_
_entity_poly.entity_id
_entity_poly.type
_entity_poly.pdbx_seq_one_letter_code
_entity_poly.pdbx_strand_id
1 'polypeptide(L)'
;TELKEFYKKLWSLQLPSKIAFTIWQISCDFIPNFANLRYRRVISNDRCPQCCLAIEESAHVFRECPMTTEVWQQLNLSWVMNNMSQNIWEWLTWVFKRSNNGQCLLFCYAHDSLEINWYTRGKTQQKGI
;
A
#
# COMPACT_ATOMS: atom_id res chain seq x y z
N THR A 1 17.54 -7.29 14.45
CA THR A 1 16.77 -6.03 14.26
C THR A 1 15.46 -6.34 13.55
N GLU A 2 14.41 -5.61 13.87
CA GLU A 2 13.06 -5.77 13.29
C GLU A 2 13.04 -5.77 11.75
N LEU A 3 13.88 -4.93 11.14
CA LEU A 3 14.15 -4.89 9.70
C LEU A 3 14.55 -6.25 9.11
N LYS A 4 15.45 -6.97 9.79
CA LYS A 4 15.99 -8.26 9.32
C LYS A 4 14.92 -9.34 9.33
N GLU A 5 14.09 -9.38 10.37
CA GLU A 5 13.00 -10.35 10.49
C GLU A 5 11.89 -10.07 9.48
N PHE A 6 11.55 -8.80 9.26
CA PHE A 6 10.60 -8.40 8.22
C PHE A 6 11.03 -8.88 6.84
N TYR A 7 12.24 -8.54 6.40
CA TYR A 7 12.72 -8.94 5.08
C TYR A 7 12.92 -10.44 4.96
N LYS A 8 13.46 -11.11 6.00
CA LYS A 8 13.56 -12.57 6.00
C LYS A 8 12.20 -13.22 5.78
N LYS A 9 11.16 -12.71 6.46
CA LYS A 9 9.79 -13.19 6.27
C LYS A 9 9.30 -12.90 4.86
N LEU A 10 9.40 -11.65 4.39
CA LEU A 10 8.98 -11.24 3.05
C LEU A 10 9.56 -12.13 1.95
N TRP A 11 10.87 -12.34 1.97
CA TRP A 11 11.58 -13.15 0.96
C TRP A 11 11.39 -14.66 1.14
N SER A 12 10.87 -15.11 2.28
CA SER A 12 10.52 -16.52 2.50
C SER A 12 9.11 -16.87 2.01
N LEU A 13 8.28 -15.87 1.69
CA LEU A 13 6.96 -16.10 1.13
C LEU A 13 7.09 -16.61 -0.31
N GLN A 14 6.22 -17.55 -0.71
CA GLN A 14 6.13 -18.02 -2.09
C GLN A 14 5.40 -16.99 -2.97
N LEU A 15 6.02 -15.82 -3.12
CA LEU A 15 5.53 -14.71 -3.93
C LEU A 15 6.31 -14.61 -5.24
N PRO A 16 5.67 -14.18 -6.34
CA PRO A 16 6.37 -13.67 -7.50
C PRO A 16 7.34 -12.55 -7.10
N SER A 17 8.55 -12.55 -7.65
CA SER A 17 9.60 -11.58 -7.30
C SER A 17 9.15 -10.13 -7.47
N LYS A 18 8.26 -9.86 -8.44
CA LYS A 18 7.65 -8.54 -8.65
C LYS A 18 6.91 -8.04 -7.39
N ILE A 19 6.06 -8.89 -6.80
CA ILE A 19 5.25 -8.52 -5.63
C ILE A 19 6.15 -8.31 -4.41
N ALA A 20 7.11 -9.20 -4.18
CA ALA A 20 8.07 -9.05 -3.09
C ALA A 20 8.89 -7.75 -3.23
N PHE A 21 9.30 -7.41 -4.46
CA PHE A 21 10.00 -6.17 -4.76
C PHE A 21 9.12 -4.94 -4.53
N THR A 22 7.86 -4.95 -4.97
CA THR A 22 6.90 -3.86 -4.70
C THR A 22 6.76 -3.61 -3.19
N ILE A 23 6.52 -4.67 -2.39
CA ILE A 23 6.40 -4.55 -0.93
C ILE A 23 7.67 -3.99 -0.31
N TRP A 24 8.84 -4.39 -0.82
CA TRP A 24 10.11 -3.80 -0.43
C TRP A 24 10.19 -2.31 -0.76
N GLN A 25 9.78 -1.88 -1.95
CA GLN A 25 9.75 -0.46 -2.34
C GLN A 25 8.82 0.36 -1.43
N ILE A 26 7.64 -0.17 -1.09
CA ILE A 26 6.70 0.47 -0.15
C ILE A 26 7.31 0.60 1.23
N SER A 27 7.98 -0.44 1.70
CA SER A 27 8.62 -0.44 3.03
C SER A 27 9.71 0.62 3.15
N CYS A 28 10.31 1.01 2.03
CA CYS A 28 11.31 2.07 1.99
C CYS A 28 10.71 3.46 1.67
N ASP A 29 9.37 3.59 1.59
CA ASP A 29 8.64 4.80 1.16
C ASP A 29 9.02 5.30 -0.26
N PHE A 30 9.51 4.39 -1.11
CA PHE A 30 9.96 4.73 -2.48
C PHE A 30 8.85 4.73 -3.53
N ILE A 31 7.60 4.35 -3.17
CA ILE A 31 6.49 4.54 -4.11
C ILE A 31 6.32 6.05 -4.35
N PRO A 32 6.23 6.50 -5.61
CA PRO A 32 5.85 7.87 -5.91
C PRO A 32 4.37 8.07 -5.51
N ASN A 33 4.12 8.36 -4.23
CA ASN A 33 2.85 8.94 -3.80
C ASN A 33 2.69 10.32 -4.47
N PHE A 34 1.45 10.78 -4.62
CA PHE A 34 1.21 12.10 -5.21
C PHE A 34 1.85 13.23 -4.37
N ALA A 35 2.12 13.02 -3.08
CA ALA A 35 2.95 13.92 -2.27
C ALA A 35 4.40 14.06 -2.82
N ASN A 36 5.03 12.96 -3.25
CA ASN A 36 6.33 12.93 -3.91
C ASN A 36 6.26 13.49 -5.34
N LEU A 37 5.17 13.28 -6.07
CA LEU A 37 4.95 13.89 -7.39
C LEU A 37 4.65 15.40 -7.29
N ARG A 38 3.99 15.85 -6.22
CA ARG A 38 3.78 17.26 -5.83
C ARG A 38 5.09 17.91 -5.42
N TYR A 39 5.94 17.21 -4.66
CA TYR A 39 7.31 17.65 -4.37
C TYR A 39 8.09 17.88 -5.69
N ARG A 40 7.82 17.06 -6.70
CA ARG A 40 8.33 17.21 -8.08
C ARG A 40 7.50 18.15 -8.98
N ARG A 41 6.48 18.83 -8.44
CA ARG A 41 5.58 19.81 -9.11
C ARG A 41 4.79 19.28 -10.33
N VAL A 42 4.49 17.99 -10.37
CA VAL A 42 3.87 17.34 -11.55
C VAL A 42 2.33 17.45 -11.56
N ILE A 43 1.68 17.78 -10.43
CA ILE A 43 0.23 17.65 -10.27
C ILE A 43 -0.34 18.75 -9.35
N SER A 44 -1.54 19.23 -9.66
CA SER A 44 -2.24 20.33 -8.97
C SER A 44 -3.30 19.88 -7.96
N ASN A 45 -3.77 18.63 -8.02
CA ASN A 45 -4.73 18.05 -7.07
C ASN A 45 -4.01 17.01 -6.20
N ASP A 46 -4.09 17.17 -4.88
CA ASP A 46 -3.45 16.30 -3.89
C ASP A 46 -4.38 15.24 -3.31
N ARG A 47 -5.63 15.18 -3.79
CA ARG A 47 -6.62 14.21 -3.33
C ARG A 47 -6.42 12.85 -3.98
N CYS A 48 -6.67 11.81 -3.20
CA CYS A 48 -6.64 10.42 -3.63
C CYS A 48 -7.56 10.19 -4.86
N PRO A 49 -7.05 9.64 -5.98
CA PRO A 49 -7.81 9.47 -7.22
C PRO A 49 -8.93 8.43 -7.08
N GLN A 50 -8.84 7.57 -6.06
CA GLN A 50 -9.82 6.50 -5.82
C GLN A 50 -11.08 7.00 -5.12
N CYS A 51 -10.92 7.84 -4.09
CA CYS A 51 -12.04 8.27 -3.25
C CYS A 51 -12.33 9.78 -3.38
N CYS A 52 -11.36 10.60 -3.79
CA CYS A 52 -11.44 12.06 -3.83
C CYS A 52 -11.72 12.74 -2.47
N LEU A 53 -11.58 12.02 -1.35
CA LEU A 53 -11.95 12.46 -0.01
C LEU A 53 -10.79 13.02 0.83
N ALA A 54 -9.59 12.45 0.68
CA ALA A 54 -8.43 12.80 1.50
C ALA A 54 -7.18 13.01 0.65
N ILE A 55 -6.17 13.64 1.26
CA ILE A 55 -4.84 13.78 0.65
C ILE A 55 -4.26 12.39 0.40
N GLU A 56 -3.62 12.24 -0.75
CA GLU A 56 -3.04 10.98 -1.18
C GLU A 56 -1.69 10.71 -0.51
N GLU A 57 -1.78 10.25 0.73
CA GLU A 57 -0.67 9.76 1.53
C GLU A 57 -0.58 8.23 1.46
N SER A 58 0.62 7.66 1.64
CA SER A 58 0.84 6.22 1.60
C SER A 58 -0.12 5.47 2.55
N ALA A 59 -0.30 5.98 3.77
CA ALA A 59 -1.24 5.43 4.75
C ALA A 59 -2.70 5.48 4.24
N HIS A 60 -3.10 6.58 3.61
CA HIS A 60 -4.44 6.70 3.05
C HIS A 60 -4.67 5.68 1.93
N VAL A 61 -3.79 5.64 0.93
CA VAL A 61 -3.94 4.76 -0.24
C VAL A 61 -3.99 3.29 0.17
N PHE A 62 -3.14 2.87 1.09
CA PHE A 62 -2.97 1.45 1.43
C PHE A 62 -3.80 0.94 2.62
N ARG A 63 -4.42 1.84 3.40
CA ARG A 63 -5.20 1.44 4.59
C ARG A 63 -6.55 2.14 4.71
N GLU A 64 -6.59 3.46 4.56
CA GLU A 64 -7.74 4.28 4.98
C GLU A 64 -8.70 4.61 3.83
N CYS A 65 -8.26 4.44 2.59
CA CYS A 65 -9.09 4.66 1.42
C CYS A 65 -10.28 3.69 1.46
N PRO A 66 -11.54 4.16 1.31
CA PRO A 66 -12.72 3.30 1.36
C PRO A 66 -12.65 2.10 0.40
N MET A 67 -12.09 2.30 -0.80
CA MET A 67 -11.86 1.22 -1.78
C MET A 67 -10.89 0.16 -1.23
N THR A 68 -9.82 0.60 -0.58
CA THR A 68 -8.81 -0.28 0.02
C THR A 68 -9.37 -0.99 1.25
N THR A 69 -10.13 -0.28 2.09
CA THR A 69 -10.86 -0.84 3.22
C THR A 69 -11.79 -1.96 2.79
N GLU A 70 -12.53 -1.79 1.69
CA GLU A 70 -13.42 -2.82 1.16
C GLU A 70 -12.64 -4.10 0.78
N VAL A 71 -11.49 -3.96 0.10
CA VAL A 71 -10.63 -5.10 -0.25
C VAL A 71 -10.17 -5.84 1.02
N TRP A 72 -9.76 -5.12 2.07
CA TRP A 72 -9.38 -5.75 3.34
C TRP A 72 -10.52 -6.50 4.02
N GLN A 73 -11.74 -5.97 3.94
CA GLN A 73 -12.93 -6.63 4.47
C GLN A 73 -13.24 -7.92 3.71
N GLN A 74 -13.20 -7.88 2.36
CA GLN A 74 -13.47 -9.04 1.51
C GLN A 74 -12.46 -10.18 1.73
N LEU A 75 -11.21 -9.85 2.09
CA LEU A 75 -10.15 -10.83 2.35
C LEU A 75 -10.11 -11.33 3.80
N ASN A 76 -11.07 -10.93 4.66
CA ASN A 76 -11.05 -11.19 6.10
C ASN A 76 -9.77 -10.66 6.79
N LEU A 77 -9.21 -9.56 6.27
CA LEU A 77 -8.02 -8.89 6.78
C LEU A 77 -8.37 -7.52 7.40
N SER A 78 -9.62 -7.26 7.77
CA SER A 78 -10.07 -5.96 8.30
C SER A 78 -9.26 -5.47 9.51
N TRP A 79 -8.69 -6.40 10.29
CA TRP A 79 -7.80 -6.10 11.42
C TRP A 79 -6.55 -5.30 11.03
N VAL A 80 -6.11 -5.30 9.76
CA VAL A 80 -4.97 -4.49 9.30
C VAL A 80 -5.20 -2.98 9.46
N MET A 81 -6.46 -2.57 9.57
CA MET A 81 -6.87 -1.17 9.75
C MET A 81 -6.82 -0.71 11.21
N ASN A 82 -6.67 -1.62 12.17
CA ASN A 82 -6.66 -1.29 13.60
C ASN A 82 -5.38 -0.57 14.06
N ASN A 83 -4.36 -0.54 13.21
CA ASN A 83 -3.12 0.17 13.48
C ASN A 83 -3.20 1.58 12.88
N MET A 84 -3.12 2.59 13.76
CA MET A 84 -3.25 4.01 13.40
C MET A 84 -1.91 4.68 13.08
N SER A 85 -0.82 3.92 12.91
CA SER A 85 0.48 4.52 12.57
C SER A 85 0.42 5.17 11.20
N GLN A 86 0.79 6.44 11.10
CA GLN A 86 0.91 7.13 9.80
C GLN A 86 2.19 6.71 9.07
N ASN A 87 3.12 6.06 9.77
CA ASN A 87 4.34 5.56 9.20
C ASN A 87 4.10 4.20 8.53
N ILE A 88 4.31 4.13 7.21
CA ILE A 88 4.06 2.91 6.44
C ILE A 88 4.95 1.74 6.89
N TRP A 89 6.20 2.03 7.29
CA TRP A 89 7.13 1.03 7.78
C TRP A 89 6.62 0.38 9.06
N GLU A 90 6.22 1.19 10.05
CA GLU A 90 5.65 0.68 11.30
C GLU A 90 4.36 -0.13 11.07
N TRP A 91 3.53 0.31 10.14
CA TRP A 91 2.32 -0.41 9.77
C TRP A 91 2.63 -1.77 9.13
N LEU A 92 3.53 -1.81 8.14
CA LEU A 92 3.94 -3.06 7.47
C LEU A 92 4.58 -4.05 8.44
N THR A 93 5.49 -3.60 9.30
CA THR A 93 6.11 -4.51 10.27
C THR A 93 5.09 -5.02 11.27
N TRP A 94 4.13 -4.20 11.70
CA TRP A 94 3.03 -4.60 12.57
C TRP A 94 2.14 -5.67 11.92
N VAL A 95 1.77 -5.50 10.64
CA VAL A 95 0.99 -6.49 9.87
C VAL A 95 1.77 -7.80 9.74
N PHE A 96 3.03 -7.74 9.33
CA PHE A 96 3.86 -8.93 9.13
C PHE A 96 4.15 -9.67 10.43
N LYS A 97 4.30 -8.98 11.56
CA LYS A 97 4.50 -9.61 12.87
C LYS A 97 3.28 -10.41 13.33
N ARG A 98 2.06 -9.92 13.05
CA ARG A 98 0.80 -10.54 13.50
C ARG A 98 0.24 -11.59 12.53
N SER A 99 0.63 -11.52 11.27
CA SER A 99 0.14 -12.42 10.22
C SER A 99 0.83 -13.78 10.23
N ASN A 100 0.09 -14.84 9.94
CA ASN A 100 0.71 -16.09 9.47
C ASN A 100 1.13 -15.98 7.98
N ASN A 101 1.79 -16.99 7.44
CA ASN A 101 2.27 -16.95 6.05
C ASN A 101 1.12 -16.79 5.03
N GLY A 102 -0.03 -17.43 5.23
CA GLY A 102 -1.18 -17.31 4.35
C GLY A 102 -1.77 -15.90 4.35
N GLN A 103 -1.89 -15.29 5.53
CA GLN A 103 -2.33 -13.89 5.67
C GLN A 103 -1.33 -12.91 5.04
N CYS A 104 -0.02 -13.14 5.21
CA CYS A 104 1.01 -12.35 4.53
C CYS A 104 0.91 -12.46 3.01
N LEU A 105 0.65 -13.65 2.46
CA LEU A 105 0.47 -13.85 1.03
C LEU A 105 -0.74 -13.06 0.52
N LEU A 106 -1.91 -13.24 1.16
CA LEU A 106 -3.14 -12.51 0.80
C LEU A 106 -2.93 -11.00 0.88
N PHE A 107 -2.29 -10.53 1.95
CA PHE A 107 -1.94 -9.11 2.10
C PHE A 107 -1.08 -8.60 0.93
N CYS A 108 -0.03 -9.32 0.55
CA CYS A 108 0.87 -8.91 -0.54
C CYS A 108 0.17 -8.91 -1.91
N TYR A 109 -0.63 -9.94 -2.21
CA TYR A 109 -1.38 -10.01 -3.47
C TYR A 109 -2.45 -8.93 -3.59
N ALA A 110 -3.15 -8.65 -2.49
CA ALA A 110 -4.13 -7.58 -2.43
C ALA A 110 -3.48 -6.22 -2.64
N HIS A 111 -2.30 -6.01 -2.04
CA HIS A 111 -1.55 -4.78 -2.20
C HIS A 111 -1.08 -4.56 -3.65
N ASP A 112 -0.58 -5.59 -4.33
CA ASP A 112 -0.23 -5.53 -5.77
C ASP A 112 -1.47 -5.24 -6.63
N SER A 113 -2.62 -5.85 -6.30
CA SER A 113 -3.89 -5.60 -7.00
C SER A 113 -4.40 -4.16 -6.81
N LEU A 114 -4.28 -3.62 -5.59
CA LEU A 114 -4.63 -2.24 -5.27
C LEU A 114 -3.72 -1.26 -6.00
N GLU A 115 -2.41 -1.55 -6.10
CA GLU A 115 -1.45 -0.74 -6.86
C GLU A 115 -1.79 -0.72 -8.36
N ILE A 116 -2.13 -1.86 -8.96
CA ILE A 116 -2.54 -1.93 -10.38
C ILE A 116 -3.81 -1.11 -10.62
N ASN A 117 -4.81 -1.24 -9.74
CA ASN A 117 -6.05 -0.48 -9.81
C ASN A 117 -5.80 1.03 -9.62
N TRP A 118 -4.84 1.37 -8.76
CA TRP A 118 -4.38 2.74 -8.58
C TRP A 118 -3.70 3.30 -9.83
N TYR A 119 -2.74 2.59 -10.41
CA TYR A 119 -1.99 3.04 -11.59
C TYR A 119 -2.88 3.21 -12.83
N THR A 120 -3.84 2.32 -13.02
CA THR A 120 -4.79 2.38 -14.14
C THR A 120 -5.75 3.57 -14.00
N ARG A 121 -6.27 3.85 -12.80
CA ARG A 121 -7.19 4.96 -12.55
C ARG A 121 -6.50 6.33 -12.50
N GLY A 122 -5.27 6.40 -11.98
CA GLY A 122 -4.45 7.62 -12.00
C GLY A 122 -4.19 8.14 -13.42
N LYS A 123 -3.98 7.25 -14.40
CA LYS A 123 -3.87 7.63 -15.82
C LYS A 123 -5.16 8.14 -16.44
N THR A 124 -6.31 7.74 -15.91
CA THR A 124 -7.62 8.12 -16.45
C THR A 124 -7.97 9.54 -16.06
N GLN A 125 -7.60 9.97 -14.84
CA GLN A 125 -7.79 11.35 -14.38
C GLN A 125 -6.77 12.34 -14.99
N GLN A 126 -5.55 11.90 -15.33
CA GLN A 126 -4.56 12.75 -16.02
C GLN A 126 -4.88 13.02 -17.51
N LYS A 127 -5.79 12.25 -18.13
CA LYS A 127 -6.23 12.45 -19.52
C LYS A 127 -7.53 13.26 -19.65
N GLY A 128 -8.09 13.74 -18.54
CA GLY A 128 -9.35 14.50 -18.48
C GLY A 128 -9.17 16.01 -18.32
N ILE A 129 -8.03 16.57 -18.72
CA ILE A 129 -7.78 18.03 -18.77
C ILE A 129 -7.36 18.39 -20.19
#